data_AF-A0A2N3CAN8-F1
#
_entry.id   AF-A0A2N3CAN8-F1
#
_cell.length_a   1.000
_cell.length_b   1.000
_cell.length_c   1.000
_cell.angle_alpha   90.00
_cell.angle_beta   90.00
_cell.angle_gamma   90.00
#
_symmetry.space_group_name_H-M   'P 1'
#
loop_
_entity.id
_entity.type
_entity.pdbx_description
1 polymer ?
#
loop_
_entity_poly.entity_id
_entity_poly.type
_entity_poly.pdbx_seq_one_letter_code
_entity_poly.pdbx_strand_id
1 'polypeptide(L)'
;MFLHLTLHPWPDPVPGEVKFFDPPGQHTVFATLAEKSGITLFEPAGRFVAGVLELVTAFLILMPFSRRFGAVVAALLFGGGLALHLSPWLGRELTLADGSSDGGAQFLVTVILFALSLLLLVVHPGKSRTSRVLSPAQYWRQA
;
A
#
# COMPACT_ATOMS: atom_id res chain seq x y z
N MET A 1 -2.81 -3.55 -7.28
CA MET A 1 -2.75 -4.32 -6.02
C MET A 1 -3.86 -3.94 -5.03
N PHE A 2 -3.93 -2.70 -4.54
CA PHE A 2 -4.84 -2.32 -3.45
C PHE A 2 -6.27 -2.84 -3.60
N LEU A 3 -6.90 -2.65 -4.77
CA LEU A 3 -8.27 -3.12 -5.03
C LEU A 3 -8.41 -4.66 -5.00
N HIS A 4 -7.40 -5.38 -5.48
CA HIS A 4 -7.41 -6.84 -5.59
C HIS A 4 -7.28 -7.50 -4.21
N LEU A 5 -6.37 -7.01 -3.36
CA LEU A 5 -6.18 -7.54 -2.00
C LEU A 5 -7.25 -7.09 -0.99
N THR A 6 -7.97 -6.00 -1.27
CA THR A 6 -9.00 -5.49 -0.34
C THR A 6 -10.39 -5.97 -0.70
N LEU A 7 -10.75 -5.94 -1.99
CA LEU A 7 -12.12 -6.13 -2.44
C LEU A 7 -12.32 -7.31 -3.41
N HIS A 8 -11.26 -7.84 -4.01
CA HIS A 8 -11.32 -8.87 -5.05
C HIS A 8 -12.52 -8.77 -6.04
N PRO A 9 -12.52 -7.81 -6.98
CA PRO A 9 -13.55 -7.65 -8.02
C PRO A 9 -13.86 -8.84 -8.96
N TRP A 10 -13.18 -9.98 -8.85
CA TRP A 10 -13.27 -11.10 -9.79
C TRP A 10 -14.03 -12.28 -9.15
N PRO A 11 -14.66 -13.17 -9.94
CA PRO A 11 -15.24 -14.40 -9.40
C PRO A 11 -14.13 -15.26 -8.77
N ASP A 12 -14.45 -15.93 -7.66
CA ASP A 12 -13.61 -16.92 -6.98
C ASP A 12 -12.26 -16.40 -6.42
N PRO A 13 -12.28 -15.57 -5.35
CA PRO A 13 -11.06 -15.22 -4.64
C PRO A 13 -10.36 -16.45 -4.06
N VAL A 14 -9.02 -16.44 -4.11
CA VAL A 14 -8.21 -17.41 -3.38
C VAL A 14 -8.46 -17.21 -1.87
N PRO A 15 -8.84 -18.27 -1.13
CA PRO A 15 -9.10 -18.14 0.30
C PRO A 15 -7.88 -17.61 1.06
N GLY A 16 -8.12 -16.63 1.94
CA GLY A 16 -7.08 -16.09 2.82
C GLY A 16 -6.26 -14.94 2.23
N GLU A 17 -6.59 -14.46 1.02
CA GLU A 17 -5.90 -13.35 0.35
C GLU A 17 -6.68 -12.02 0.35
N VAL A 18 -7.95 -12.00 0.77
CA VAL A 18 -8.87 -10.87 0.58
C VAL A 18 -9.29 -10.24 1.91
N LYS A 19 -8.75 -9.05 2.18
CA LYS A 19 -8.86 -8.39 3.48
C LYS A 19 -10.27 -8.06 3.95
N PHE A 20 -11.26 -7.86 3.08
CA PHE A 20 -12.62 -7.54 3.54
C PHE A 20 -13.62 -8.69 3.41
N PHE A 21 -13.28 -9.72 2.64
CA PHE A 21 -14.20 -10.81 2.34
C PHE A 21 -13.83 -12.11 3.04
N ASP A 22 -12.56 -12.28 3.46
CA ASP A 22 -12.17 -13.45 4.25
C ASP A 22 -12.85 -13.43 5.64
N PRO A 23 -13.38 -14.59 6.10
CA PRO A 23 -13.91 -14.73 7.44
C PRO A 23 -12.85 -14.38 8.52
N PRO A 24 -13.28 -13.92 9.71
CA PRO A 24 -12.37 -13.66 10.82
C PRO A 24 -11.48 -14.87 11.13
N GLY A 25 -10.17 -14.64 11.21
CA GLY A 25 -9.19 -15.69 11.51
C GLY A 25 -8.74 -16.54 10.32
N GLN A 26 -9.29 -16.31 9.12
CA GLN A 26 -8.92 -17.08 7.93
C GLN A 26 -8.00 -16.35 6.96
N HIS A 27 -7.76 -15.05 7.16
CA HIS A 27 -6.84 -14.30 6.30
C HIS A 27 -5.38 -14.65 6.61
N THR A 28 -4.64 -15.14 5.62
CA THR A 28 -3.29 -15.74 5.79
C THR A 28 -2.33 -14.83 6.55
N VAL A 29 -2.12 -13.58 6.09
CA VAL A 29 -1.16 -12.65 6.72
C VAL A 29 -1.55 -12.28 8.16
N PHE A 30 -2.77 -11.77 8.36
CA PHE A 30 -3.20 -11.24 9.66
C PHE A 30 -3.47 -12.33 10.69
N ALA A 31 -4.00 -13.48 10.28
CA ALA A 31 -4.13 -14.64 11.16
C ALA A 31 -2.75 -15.14 11.62
N THR A 32 -1.79 -15.27 10.69
CA THR A 32 -0.41 -15.65 11.03
C THR A 32 0.23 -14.65 11.99
N LEU A 33 0.04 -13.35 11.76
CA LEU A 33 0.51 -12.31 12.68
C LEU A 33 -0.11 -12.44 14.06
N ALA A 34 -1.43 -12.60 14.15
CA ALA A 34 -2.13 -12.73 15.44
C ALA A 34 -1.65 -13.97 16.20
N GLU A 35 -1.51 -15.10 15.52
CA GLU A 35 -1.05 -16.36 16.09
C GLU A 35 0.40 -16.27 16.58
N LYS A 36 1.33 -15.86 15.72
CA LYS A 36 2.77 -15.88 16.04
C LYS A 36 3.21 -14.74 16.96
N SER A 37 2.52 -13.60 16.95
CA SER A 37 2.82 -12.51 17.88
C SER A 37 2.07 -12.61 19.22
N GLY A 38 0.99 -13.39 19.28
CA GLY A 38 0.05 -13.41 20.40
C GLY A 38 -0.82 -12.14 20.51
N ILE A 39 -0.75 -11.22 19.54
CA ILE A 39 -1.50 -9.97 19.54
C ILE A 39 -2.77 -10.15 18.72
N THR A 40 -3.89 -10.36 19.40
CA THR A 40 -5.22 -10.54 18.76
C THR A 40 -5.72 -9.30 18.02
N LEU A 41 -5.12 -8.13 18.23
CA LEU A 41 -5.49 -6.92 17.50
C LEU A 41 -5.19 -7.02 15.99
N PHE A 42 -4.24 -7.86 15.57
CA PHE A 42 -3.91 -8.02 14.15
C PHE A 42 -5.10 -8.57 13.34
N GLU A 43 -5.92 -9.45 13.92
CA GLU A 43 -7.03 -10.11 13.23
C GLU A 43 -8.28 -10.22 14.13
N PRO A 44 -9.46 -9.76 13.68
CA PRO A 44 -9.76 -9.14 12.38
C PRO A 44 -9.53 -7.62 12.35
N ALA A 45 -9.44 -6.96 13.50
CA ALA A 45 -9.47 -5.50 13.57
C ALA A 45 -8.33 -4.84 12.77
N GLY A 46 -7.09 -5.30 12.96
CA GLY A 46 -5.90 -4.80 12.26
C GLY A 46 -6.00 -4.99 10.75
N ARG A 47 -6.51 -6.13 10.29
CA ARG A 47 -6.79 -6.40 8.87
C ARG A 47 -7.73 -5.37 8.26
N PHE A 48 -8.87 -5.09 8.91
CA PHE A 48 -9.84 -4.12 8.41
C PHE A 48 -9.24 -2.71 8.38
N VAL A 49 -8.54 -2.30 9.44
CA VAL A 49 -7.86 -1.00 9.49
C VAL A 49 -6.85 -0.87 8.35
N ALA A 50 -6.02 -1.90 8.13
CA ALA A 50 -5.06 -1.91 7.03
C ALA A 50 -5.75 -1.80 5.67
N GLY A 51 -6.80 -2.57 5.42
CA GLY A 51 -7.56 -2.50 4.17
C GLY A 51 -8.19 -1.12 3.91
N VAL A 52 -8.73 -0.47 4.95
CA VAL A 52 -9.29 0.89 4.82
C VAL A 52 -8.19 1.90 4.50
N LEU A 53 -7.06 1.84 5.21
CA LEU A 53 -5.92 2.72 4.96
C LEU A 53 -5.36 2.54 3.56
N GLU A 54 -5.34 1.32 3.04
CA GLU A 54 -4.94 1.00 1.67
C GLU A 54 -5.85 1.63 0.63
N LEU A 55 -7.17 1.55 0.81
CA LEU A 55 -8.13 2.21 -0.09
C LEU A 55 -8.02 3.73 -0.06
N VAL A 56 -7.89 4.31 1.14
CA VAL A 56 -7.66 5.76 1.31
C VAL A 56 -6.37 6.18 0.63
N THR A 57 -5.30 5.40 0.80
CA THR A 57 -4.00 5.65 0.17
C THR A 57 -4.07 5.60 -1.34
N ALA A 58 -4.76 4.58 -1.90
CA ALA A 58 -5.00 4.48 -3.32
C ALA A 58 -5.74 5.72 -3.86
N PHE A 59 -6.80 6.16 -3.17
CA PHE A 59 -7.55 7.35 -3.52
C PHE A 59 -6.67 8.61 -3.50
N LEU A 60 -5.84 8.79 -2.47
CA LEU A 60 -4.93 9.93 -2.34
C LEU A 60 -3.87 9.98 -3.44
N ILE A 61 -3.37 8.83 -3.90
CA ILE A 61 -2.38 8.73 -4.98
C ILE A 61 -2.99 9.08 -6.34
N LEU A 62 -4.23 8.66 -6.59
CA LEU A 62 -4.95 8.93 -7.84
C LEU A 62 -5.21 10.42 -8.03
N MET A 63 -5.58 11.12 -6.95
CA MET A 63 -5.87 12.55 -6.99
C MET A 63 -4.57 13.39 -7.11
N PRO A 64 -4.42 14.21 -8.16
CA PRO A 64 -3.14 14.85 -8.49
C PRO A 64 -2.66 15.84 -7.41
N PHE A 65 -3.58 16.50 -6.70
CA PHE A 65 -3.26 17.46 -5.65
C PHE A 65 -2.83 16.80 -4.32
N SER A 66 -3.24 15.55 -4.06
CA SER A 66 -2.89 14.80 -2.85
C SER A 66 -1.82 13.73 -3.08
N ARG A 67 -1.36 13.54 -4.32
CA ARG A 67 -0.48 12.44 -4.72
C ARG A 67 0.77 12.30 -3.85
N ARG A 68 1.46 13.41 -3.55
CA ARG A 68 2.64 13.39 -2.68
C ARG A 68 2.30 12.91 -1.26
N PHE A 69 1.18 13.37 -0.71
CA PHE A 69 0.73 12.92 0.61
C PHE A 69 0.37 11.43 0.57
N GLY A 70 -0.38 10.99 -0.44
CA GLY A 70 -0.68 9.57 -0.67
C GLY A 70 0.59 8.71 -0.80
N ALA A 71 1.64 9.21 -1.45
CA ALA A 71 2.92 8.52 -1.54
C ALA A 71 3.61 8.36 -0.17
N VAL A 72 3.55 9.37 0.71
CA VAL A 72 4.06 9.26 2.08
C VAL A 72 3.29 8.20 2.86
N VAL A 73 1.95 8.22 2.79
CA VAL A 73 1.12 7.23 3.48
C VAL A 73 1.41 5.82 2.94
N ALA A 74 1.55 5.66 1.63
CA ALA A 74 1.96 4.38 1.03
C ALA A 74 3.31 3.89 1.54
N ALA A 75 4.31 4.78 1.61
CA ALA A 75 5.63 4.43 2.12
C ALA A 75 5.58 3.96 3.58
N LEU A 76 4.75 4.58 4.42
CA LEU A 76 4.55 4.15 5.80
C LEU A 76 3.82 2.80 5.88
N LEU A 77 2.76 2.60 5.10
CA LEU A 77 2.00 1.35 5.08
C LEU A 77 2.86 0.18 4.60
N PHE A 78 3.52 0.32 3.45
CA PHE A 78 4.36 -0.73 2.90
C PHE A 78 5.68 -0.90 3.65
N GLY A 79 6.22 0.17 4.22
CA GLY A 79 7.37 0.09 5.13
C GLY A 79 7.02 -0.69 6.40
N GLY A 80 5.84 -0.46 6.97
CA GLY A 80 5.31 -1.22 8.10
C GLY A 80 5.08 -2.70 7.73
N GLY A 81 4.44 -2.97 6.60
CA GLY A 81 4.27 -4.33 6.08
C GLY A 81 5.60 -5.05 5.83
N LEU A 82 6.58 -4.35 5.26
CA LEU A 82 7.93 -4.88 5.05
C LEU A 82 8.62 -5.19 6.38
N ALA A 83 8.50 -4.31 7.37
CA ALA A 83 9.04 -4.56 8.71
C ALA A 83 8.40 -5.80 9.36
N LEU A 84 7.10 -6.02 9.16
CA LEU A 84 6.42 -7.23 9.63
C LEU A 84 6.95 -8.48 8.93
N HIS A 85 7.19 -8.45 7.61
CA HIS A 85 7.84 -9.56 6.89
C HIS A 85 9.26 -9.85 7.35
N LEU A 86 10.01 -8.83 7.76
CA LEU A 86 11.36 -9.00 8.32
C LEU A 86 11.34 -9.39 9.80
N SER A 87 10.19 -9.33 10.45
CA SER A 87 10.03 -9.75 11.84
C SER A 87 9.98 -11.29 11.97
N PRO A 88 10.23 -11.82 13.18
CA PRO A 88 10.07 -13.26 13.46
C PRO A 88 8.64 -13.78 13.29
N TRP A 89 7.63 -12.90 13.22
CA TRP A 89 6.23 -13.31 13.21
C TRP A 89 5.70 -13.68 11.84
N LEU A 90 6.24 -13.11 10.76
CA LEU A 90 5.68 -13.32 9.42
C LEU A 90 6.66 -14.07 8.52
N GLY A 91 7.91 -13.60 8.46
CA GLY A 91 8.90 -14.13 7.55
C GLY A 91 8.67 -13.71 6.09
N ARG A 92 9.52 -14.24 5.20
CA ARG A 92 9.51 -13.91 3.77
C ARG A 92 8.59 -14.78 2.94
N GLU A 93 8.23 -15.96 3.45
CA GLU A 93 7.33 -16.90 2.81
C GLU A 93 6.19 -17.22 3.78
N LEU A 94 4.99 -17.31 3.23
CA LEU A 94 3.76 -17.61 3.97
C LEU A 94 3.27 -19.01 3.61
N THR A 95 2.75 -19.71 4.61
CA THR A 95 2.01 -20.96 4.39
C THR A 95 0.57 -20.62 4.05
N LEU A 96 0.11 -21.05 2.88
CA LEU A 96 -1.26 -20.89 2.40
C LEU A 96 -2.20 -21.91 3.06
N ALA A 97 -3.51 -21.73 2.86
CA ALA A 97 -4.53 -22.58 3.47
C ALA A 97 -4.43 -24.07 3.07
N ASP A 98 -3.88 -24.36 1.89
CA ASP A 98 -3.61 -25.71 1.39
C ASP A 98 -2.28 -26.31 1.90
N GLY A 99 -1.55 -25.58 2.76
CA GLY A 99 -0.26 -25.97 3.30
C GLY A 99 0.93 -25.69 2.37
N SER A 100 0.70 -25.17 1.16
CA SER A 100 1.76 -24.77 0.25
C SER A 100 2.42 -23.44 0.66
N SER A 101 3.59 -23.14 0.11
CA SER A 101 4.25 -21.83 0.29
C SER A 101 3.78 -20.85 -0.78
N ASP A 102 3.60 -19.58 -0.42
CA ASP A 102 3.36 -18.47 -1.36
C ASP A 102 4.60 -18.12 -2.20
N GLY A 103 5.73 -18.81 -2.00
CA GLY A 103 6.99 -18.59 -2.70
C GLY A 103 7.59 -17.20 -2.45
N GLY A 104 7.13 -16.51 -1.40
CA GLY A 104 7.51 -15.15 -1.06
C GLY A 104 6.89 -14.08 -1.95
N ALA A 105 5.79 -14.39 -2.63
CA ALA A 105 5.05 -13.45 -3.46
C ALA A 105 4.59 -12.21 -2.66
N GLN A 106 4.02 -12.41 -1.47
CA GLN A 106 3.55 -11.28 -0.65
C GLN A 106 4.70 -10.38 -0.17
N PHE A 107 5.83 -10.97 0.20
CA PHE A 107 7.04 -10.24 0.57
C PHE A 107 7.56 -9.41 -0.61
N LEU A 108 7.71 -10.03 -1.79
CA LEU A 108 8.23 -9.36 -2.98
C LEU A 108 7.34 -8.20 -3.42
N VAL A 109 6.02 -8.42 -3.46
CA VAL A 109 5.06 -7.37 -3.81
C VAL A 109 5.11 -6.21 -2.82
N THR A 110 5.26 -6.49 -1.52
CA THR A 110 5.45 -5.46 -0.49
C THR A 110 6.72 -4.65 -0.72
N VAL A 111 7.84 -5.30 -1.05
CA VAL A 111 9.11 -4.64 -1.38
C VAL A 111 8.95 -3.74 -2.62
N ILE A 112 8.34 -4.25 -3.69
CA ILE A 112 8.12 -3.50 -4.92
C ILE A 112 7.28 -2.25 -4.64
N LEU A 113 6.20 -2.38 -3.86
CA LEU A 113 5.32 -1.25 -3.58
C LEU A 113 5.93 -0.25 -2.63
N PHE A 114 6.73 -0.70 -1.66
CA PHE A 114 7.55 0.19 -0.87
C PHE A 114 8.50 0.99 -1.77
N ALA A 115 9.25 0.32 -2.65
CA ALA A 115 10.15 0.99 -3.60
C ALA A 115 9.41 1.98 -4.52
N LEU A 116 8.26 1.60 -5.07
CA LEU A 116 7.43 2.46 -5.92
C LEU A 116 6.88 3.67 -5.15
N SER A 117 6.51 3.51 -3.88
CA SER A 117 6.06 4.63 -3.05
C SER A 117 7.17 5.64 -2.77
N LEU A 118 8.41 5.17 -2.54
CA LEU A 118 9.59 6.03 -2.42
C LEU A 118 9.91 6.73 -3.74
N LEU A 119 9.84 6.00 -4.86
CA LEU A 119 10.05 6.57 -6.18
C LEU A 119 9.02 7.68 -6.47
N LEU A 120 7.76 7.48 -6.10
CA LEU A 120 6.69 8.45 -6.29
C LEU A 120 6.93 9.75 -5.48
N LEU A 121 7.61 9.67 -4.34
CA LEU A 121 8.04 10.84 -3.57
C LEU A 121 9.14 11.65 -4.27
N VAL A 122 10.05 10.96 -4.97
CA VAL A 122 11.19 11.58 -5.66
C VAL A 122 10.80 12.13 -7.04
N VAL A 123 10.00 11.38 -7.81
CA VAL A 123 9.66 11.67 -9.22
C VAL A 123 8.44 12.59 -9.34
N HIS A 124 7.96 13.19 -8.26
CA HIS A 124 6.79 14.06 -8.34
C HIS A 124 7.06 15.25 -9.28
N PRO A 125 6.28 15.43 -10.37
CA PRO A 125 6.43 16.60 -11.22
C PRO A 125 6.20 17.83 -10.34
N GLY A 126 7.24 18.64 -10.17
CA GLY A 126 7.10 19.95 -9.54
C GLY A 126 6.07 20.76 -10.33
N LYS A 127 5.43 21.73 -9.67
CA LYS A 127 4.59 22.70 -10.38
C LYS A 127 5.41 23.20 -11.58
N SER A 128 5.01 22.89 -12.81
CA SER A 128 5.52 23.60 -13.97
C SER A 128 5.40 25.06 -13.61
N ARG A 129 6.53 25.78 -13.55
CA ARG A 129 6.52 27.23 -13.50
C ARG A 129 5.68 27.61 -14.70
N THR A 130 4.41 27.93 -14.47
CA THR A 130 3.57 28.61 -15.45
C THR A 130 4.45 29.74 -15.93
N SER A 131 4.84 29.70 -17.20
CA SER A 131 5.61 30.76 -17.83
C SER A 131 4.95 32.05 -17.39
N ARG A 132 5.67 32.91 -16.65
CA ARG A 132 5.15 34.24 -16.37
C ARG A 132 4.89 34.84 -17.74
N VAL A 133 3.62 34.91 -18.13
CA VAL A 133 3.20 35.80 -19.19
C VAL A 133 3.54 37.17 -18.62
N LEU A 134 4.65 37.75 -19.10
CA LEU A 134 5.06 39.08 -18.70
C LEU A 134 3.87 39.99 -19.00
N SER A 135 3.47 40.82 -18.03
CA SER A 135 2.47 41.83 -18.34
C SER A 135 3.06 42.78 -19.39
N PRO A 136 2.24 43.43 -20.24
CA PRO A 136 2.74 44.36 -21.24
C PRO A 136 3.69 45.42 -20.65
N ALA A 137 3.42 45.87 -19.41
CA ALA A 137 4.25 46.82 -18.68
C ALA A 137 5.66 46.30 -18.31
N GLN A 138 5.86 44.98 -18.21
CA GLN A 138 7.15 44.36 -17.92
C GLN A 138 8.00 44.17 -19.18
N TYR A 139 7.37 44.01 -20.35
CA TYR A 139 8.05 43.87 -21.64
C TYR A 139 8.77 45.17 -22.02
N TRP A 140 8.12 46.32 -21.85
CA TRP A 140 8.67 47.64 -22.22
C TRP A 140 9.80 48.16 -21.31
N ARG A 141 10.09 47.50 -20.18
CA ARG A 141 11.20 47.89 -19.29
C ARG A 141 12.53 47.19 -19.61
N GLN A 142 12.53 46.26 -20.57
CA GLN A 142 13.72 45.46 -20.93
C GLN A 142 14.28 45.81 -22.32
N ALA A 143 13.66 46.75 -23.03
CA ALA A 143 14.15 47.35 -24.27
C ALA A 143 14.72 48.73 -23.98
#